data_AF-A0A011MZB2-F1
#
_entry.id   AF-A0A011MZB2-F1
#
_cell.length_a   1.000
_cell.length_b   1.000
_cell.length_c   1.000
_cell.angle_alpha   90.00
_cell.angle_beta   90.00
_cell.angle_gamma   90.00
#
_symmetry.space_group_name_H-M   'P 1'
#
loop_
_entity.id
_entity.type
_entity.pdbx_description
1 polymer ?
#
loop_
_entity_poly.entity_id
_entity_poly.type
_entity_poly.pdbx_seq_one_letter_code
_entity_poly.pdbx_strand_id
1 'polypeptide(L)'
;MTARLIEQAIAEGGIRSVNFFNGRLLTGPDLGREQDARREADRRVAQAAGHGIARGLEVLAGSPGSDGPVVTVQPGLAVSRSGHTLYLESATEVVLGRRAPPRVAAARTFDDCKLRGGSYAAEPGVYLLTLAPAEDREGHALTNALDDSAVPCNTDALIEAVQFRLLPIGSLLKDEHAAVDQRTPLPDATARLSLLRNRIAHRCFGTDALRAFLIDPLSAGGKPYGLLAKLADHVLTACDVPLAIVKLEMEIDFVDQWCVRRRITRPSAAGPWAMLADDRRQAEGEAMFLQFQEQLAALVGSTGVVGQFAACKRFDYLPPAGILPLPGTVSDEVAAIATFFDGLVVRGPAFIEGARFQALIRSSFAYPPVDLGSGELIWLYYVRENRQAIDNKKFMPSPTACLVFASGQMPCQAGARFEVSSSSYGNYAID
;
A
#
# COMPACT_ATOMS: atom_id res chain seq x y z
N MET A 1 -31.35 -24.21 -3.53
CA MET A 1 -30.25 -25.07 -3.06
C MET A 1 -30.75 -26.51 -3.03
N THR A 2 -30.02 -27.46 -3.63
CA THR A 2 -30.34 -28.89 -3.50
C THR A 2 -29.58 -29.47 -2.31
N ALA A 3 -30.31 -30.14 -1.40
CA ALA A 3 -29.69 -30.90 -0.32
C ALA A 3 -28.80 -32.01 -0.89
N ARG A 4 -27.70 -32.31 -0.19
CA ARG A 4 -26.77 -33.40 -0.49
C ARG A 4 -26.79 -34.40 0.65
N LEU A 5 -26.57 -35.66 0.33
CA LEU A 5 -26.43 -36.69 1.35
C LEU A 5 -25.05 -36.61 2.02
N ILE A 6 -24.94 -37.08 3.25
CA ILE A 6 -23.65 -37.29 3.91
C ILE A 6 -22.85 -38.30 3.06
N GLU A 7 -21.53 -38.11 2.94
CA GLU A 7 -20.62 -38.91 2.09
C GLU A 7 -20.82 -38.76 0.56
N GLN A 8 -21.82 -38.01 0.10
CA GLN A 8 -21.93 -37.69 -1.32
C GLN A 8 -20.84 -36.69 -1.72
N ALA A 9 -19.96 -37.10 -2.63
CA ALA A 9 -18.93 -36.22 -3.18
C ALA A 9 -19.55 -35.01 -3.90
N ILE A 10 -19.05 -33.82 -3.61
CA ILE A 10 -19.41 -32.57 -4.29
C ILE A 10 -18.30 -32.25 -5.30
N ALA A 11 -18.55 -32.54 -6.57
CA ALA A 11 -17.57 -32.32 -7.65
C ALA A 11 -17.67 -30.91 -8.28
N GLU A 12 -18.71 -30.16 -7.97
CA GLU A 12 -18.89 -28.78 -8.45
C GLU A 12 -17.76 -27.89 -7.93
N GLY A 13 -17.09 -27.17 -8.83
CA GLY A 13 -15.88 -26.42 -8.49
C GLY A 13 -14.62 -27.27 -8.26
N GLY A 14 -14.67 -28.59 -8.50
CA GLY A 14 -13.50 -29.46 -8.46
C GLY A 14 -12.50 -29.18 -9.59
N ILE A 15 -11.23 -29.47 -9.36
CA ILE A 15 -10.18 -29.42 -10.39
C ILE A 15 -10.30 -30.68 -11.25
N ARG A 16 -10.39 -30.51 -12.57
CA ARG A 16 -10.51 -31.63 -13.52
C ARG A 16 -9.15 -32.01 -14.07
N SER A 17 -8.63 -33.16 -13.67
CA SER A 17 -7.42 -33.77 -14.25
C SER A 17 -7.76 -34.90 -15.22
N VAL A 18 -6.78 -35.25 -16.04
CA VAL A 18 -6.72 -36.39 -16.94
C VAL A 18 -6.43 -37.64 -16.12
N ASN A 19 -7.36 -38.61 -16.18
CA ASN A 19 -7.09 -39.95 -15.66
C ASN A 19 -6.18 -40.73 -16.62
N PHE A 20 -4.93 -40.98 -16.22
CA PHE A 20 -3.95 -41.75 -17.00
C PHE A 20 -4.09 -43.25 -16.73
N PHE A 21 -4.24 -44.04 -17.79
CA PHE A 21 -4.33 -45.49 -17.73
C PHE A 21 -3.79 -46.13 -19.02
N ASN A 22 -3.38 -47.40 -18.93
CA ASN A 22 -2.83 -48.13 -20.08
C ASN A 22 -3.86 -48.29 -21.19
N GLY A 23 -3.46 -47.96 -22.42
CA GLY A 23 -4.34 -48.01 -23.61
C GLY A 23 -5.05 -46.69 -23.92
N ARG A 24 -4.91 -45.64 -23.10
CA ARG A 24 -5.38 -44.30 -23.45
C ARG A 24 -4.44 -43.64 -24.46
N LEU A 25 -5.00 -43.13 -25.56
CA LEU A 25 -4.29 -42.25 -26.50
C LEU A 25 -4.21 -40.83 -25.92
N LEU A 26 -3.00 -40.28 -25.82
CA LEU A 26 -2.77 -38.94 -25.29
C LEU A 26 -2.89 -37.90 -26.40
N THR A 27 -3.66 -36.84 -26.16
CA THR A 27 -3.87 -35.74 -27.12
C THR A 27 -3.40 -34.39 -26.56
N GLY A 28 -3.18 -33.40 -27.45
CA GLY A 28 -2.87 -32.03 -27.03
C GLY A 28 -3.88 -31.45 -26.03
N PRO A 29 -5.21 -31.61 -26.23
CA PRO A 29 -6.22 -31.21 -25.25
C PRO A 29 -6.10 -31.88 -23.87
N ASP A 30 -5.58 -33.12 -23.79
CA ASP A 30 -5.34 -33.77 -22.50
C ASP A 30 -4.18 -33.09 -21.76
N LEU A 31 -3.08 -32.77 -22.46
CA LEU A 31 -1.96 -32.02 -21.88
C LEU A 31 -2.37 -30.60 -21.46
N GLY A 32 -3.18 -29.91 -22.28
CA GLY A 32 -3.73 -28.61 -21.93
C GLY A 32 -4.60 -28.67 -20.68
N ARG A 33 -5.44 -29.71 -20.54
CA ARG A 33 -6.24 -29.91 -19.32
C ARG A 33 -5.37 -30.12 -18.08
N GLU A 34 -4.27 -30.85 -18.17
CA GLU A 34 -3.34 -31.00 -17.04
C GLU A 34 -2.65 -29.67 -16.67
N GLN A 35 -2.29 -28.87 -17.66
CA GLN A 35 -1.72 -27.53 -17.42
C GLN A 35 -2.73 -26.61 -16.72
N ASP A 36 -3.98 -26.59 -17.18
CA ASP A 36 -5.06 -25.80 -16.56
C ASP A 36 -5.37 -26.29 -15.15
N ALA A 37 -5.41 -27.61 -14.94
CA ALA A 37 -5.62 -28.21 -13.63
C ALA A 37 -4.51 -27.81 -12.64
N ARG A 38 -3.26 -27.80 -13.11
CA ARG A 38 -2.12 -27.38 -12.29
C ARG A 38 -2.17 -25.90 -11.96
N ARG A 39 -2.42 -25.04 -12.94
CA ARG A 39 -2.57 -23.59 -12.73
C ARG A 39 -3.70 -23.27 -11.75
N GLU A 40 -4.83 -23.97 -11.85
CA GLU A 40 -5.93 -23.82 -10.90
C GLU A 40 -5.55 -24.27 -9.49
N ALA A 41 -4.81 -25.38 -9.34
CA ALA A 41 -4.32 -25.82 -8.04
C ALA A 41 -3.38 -24.77 -7.41
N ASP A 42 -2.43 -24.25 -8.19
CA ASP A 42 -1.48 -23.24 -7.74
C ASP A 42 -2.20 -21.92 -7.39
N ARG A 43 -3.22 -21.52 -8.17
CA ARG A 43 -4.08 -20.35 -7.85
C ARG A 43 -4.81 -20.52 -6.52
N ARG A 44 -5.35 -21.70 -6.22
CA ARG A 44 -6.04 -21.95 -4.94
C ARG A 44 -5.07 -21.88 -3.76
N VAL A 45 -3.85 -22.37 -3.93
CA VAL A 45 -2.79 -22.24 -2.92
C VAL A 45 -2.45 -20.76 -2.71
N ALA A 46 -2.27 -20.00 -3.78
CA ALA A 46 -1.99 -18.56 -3.71
C ALA A 46 -3.15 -17.78 -3.06
N GLN A 47 -4.40 -18.07 -3.43
CA GLN A 47 -5.59 -17.49 -2.80
C GLN A 47 -5.65 -17.81 -1.31
N ALA A 48 -5.34 -19.05 -0.91
CA ALA A 48 -5.30 -19.44 0.49
C ALA A 48 -4.18 -18.74 1.28
N ALA A 49 -3.02 -18.53 0.64
CA ALA A 49 -1.91 -17.78 1.24
C ALA A 49 -2.24 -16.28 1.42
N GLY A 50 -2.98 -15.71 0.47
CA GLY A 50 -3.44 -14.33 0.48
C GLY A 50 -2.91 -13.52 -0.70
N HIS A 51 -3.37 -12.27 -0.80
CA HIS A 51 -3.01 -11.34 -1.88
C HIS A 51 -2.26 -10.13 -1.35
N GLY A 52 -1.45 -9.50 -2.20
CA GLY A 52 -0.63 -8.33 -1.88
C GLY A 52 0.77 -8.44 -2.49
N ILE A 53 1.66 -7.55 -2.06
CA ILE A 53 3.06 -7.53 -2.49
C ILE A 53 3.89 -8.34 -1.50
N ALA A 54 4.65 -9.32 -2.00
CA ALA A 54 5.55 -10.12 -1.18
C ALA A 54 6.88 -9.40 -0.93
N ARG A 55 7.45 -8.79 -1.98
CA ARG A 55 8.70 -8.03 -1.94
C ARG A 55 8.85 -7.16 -3.19
N GLY A 56 9.66 -6.10 -3.12
CA GLY A 56 10.03 -5.31 -4.28
C GLY A 56 8.84 -4.51 -4.84
N LEU A 57 8.81 -4.25 -6.15
CA LEU A 57 7.73 -3.48 -6.81
C LEU A 57 7.54 -2.06 -6.25
N GLU A 58 8.57 -1.47 -5.66
CA GLU A 58 8.55 -0.06 -5.27
C GLU A 58 8.43 0.81 -6.52
N VAL A 59 7.61 1.85 -6.44
CA VAL A 59 7.38 2.78 -7.55
C VAL A 59 8.07 4.09 -7.22
N LEU A 60 9.01 4.47 -8.08
CA LEU A 60 9.78 5.70 -7.95
C LEU A 60 9.44 6.61 -9.12
N ALA A 61 9.37 7.92 -8.88
CA ALA A 61 9.31 8.89 -9.96
C ALA A 61 10.62 8.79 -10.78
N GLY A 62 10.51 8.60 -12.08
CA GLY A 62 11.64 8.60 -13.00
C GLY A 62 11.94 10.00 -13.52
N SER A 63 13.08 10.16 -14.19
CA SER A 63 13.35 11.37 -14.96
C SER A 63 12.34 11.47 -16.12
N PRO A 64 11.79 12.67 -16.42
CA PRO A 64 10.88 12.83 -17.55
C PRO A 64 11.59 12.42 -18.85
N GLY A 65 10.96 11.51 -19.60
CA GLY A 65 11.45 11.06 -20.90
C GLY A 65 10.94 11.94 -22.05
N SER A 66 11.47 11.74 -23.26
CA SER A 66 10.96 12.41 -24.47
C SER A 66 9.48 12.12 -24.74
N ASP A 67 9.02 10.95 -24.28
CA ASP A 67 7.69 10.40 -24.54
C ASP A 67 6.68 10.68 -23.41
N GLY A 68 7.08 11.49 -22.41
CA GLY A 68 6.24 11.93 -21.31
C GLY A 68 6.74 11.50 -19.92
N PRO A 69 5.90 11.66 -18.88
CA PRO A 69 6.24 11.31 -17.50
C PRO A 69 6.47 9.80 -17.33
N VAL A 70 7.54 9.46 -16.62
CA VAL A 70 8.00 8.07 -16.41
C VAL A 70 8.03 7.75 -14.94
N VAL A 71 7.61 6.53 -14.59
CA VAL A 71 7.88 5.93 -13.28
C VAL A 71 8.79 4.71 -13.46
N THR A 72 9.68 4.49 -12.50
CA THR A 72 10.50 3.27 -12.45
C THR A 72 9.90 2.33 -11.42
N VAL A 73 9.55 1.12 -11.84
CA VAL A 73 9.08 0.06 -10.95
C VAL A 73 10.23 -0.91 -10.69
N GLN A 74 10.57 -1.11 -9.42
CA GLN A 74 11.63 -2.03 -9.02
C GLN A 74 11.23 -3.50 -9.19
N PRO A 75 12.18 -4.43 -9.39
CA PRO A 75 11.90 -5.86 -9.44
C PRO A 75 11.10 -6.32 -8.22
N GLY A 76 10.28 -7.35 -8.37
CA GLY A 76 9.56 -7.88 -7.22
C GLY A 76 8.51 -8.93 -7.54
N LEU A 77 7.76 -9.30 -6.51
CA LEU A 77 6.80 -10.38 -6.53
C LEU A 77 5.52 -9.97 -5.82
N ALA A 78 4.38 -10.21 -6.46
CA ALA A 78 3.07 -10.02 -5.88
C ALA A 78 2.13 -11.19 -6.17
N VAL A 79 1.05 -11.26 -5.40
CA VAL A 79 -0.05 -12.20 -5.62
C VAL A 79 -1.34 -11.39 -5.76
N SER A 80 -2.05 -11.57 -6.87
CA SER A 80 -3.34 -10.94 -7.11
C SER A 80 -4.46 -11.62 -6.30
N ARG A 81 -5.61 -10.95 -6.15
CA ARG A 81 -6.77 -11.53 -5.47
C ARG A 81 -7.33 -12.76 -6.17
N SER A 82 -7.11 -12.90 -7.48
CA SER A 82 -7.48 -14.10 -8.23
C SER A 82 -6.46 -15.24 -8.10
N GLY A 83 -5.36 -15.04 -7.35
CA GLY A 83 -4.35 -16.07 -7.09
C GLY A 83 -3.23 -16.13 -8.12
N HIS A 84 -3.10 -15.12 -9.00
CA HIS A 84 -2.00 -15.08 -9.95
C HIS A 84 -0.74 -14.53 -9.29
N THR A 85 0.37 -15.23 -9.47
CA THR A 85 1.70 -14.79 -9.08
C THR A 85 2.25 -13.86 -10.16
N LEU A 86 2.60 -12.62 -9.79
CA LEU A 86 3.10 -11.59 -10.69
C LEU A 86 4.56 -11.32 -10.34
N TYR A 87 5.46 -11.71 -11.25
CA TYR A 87 6.90 -11.54 -11.08
C TYR A 87 7.44 -10.51 -12.07
N LEU A 88 8.19 -9.54 -11.56
CA LEU A 88 8.95 -8.59 -12.35
C LEU A 88 10.43 -8.79 -12.06
N GLU A 89 11.19 -9.23 -13.05
CA GLU A 89 12.58 -9.62 -12.89
C GLU A 89 13.54 -8.42 -12.77
N SER A 90 13.32 -7.38 -13.57
CA SER A 90 14.22 -6.24 -13.70
C SER A 90 13.47 -4.92 -13.50
N ALA A 91 14.21 -3.89 -13.08
CA ALA A 91 13.66 -2.55 -12.93
C ALA A 91 13.15 -2.08 -14.31
N THR A 92 11.90 -1.65 -14.36
CA THR A 92 11.23 -1.30 -15.62
C THR A 92 10.75 0.14 -15.57
N GLU A 93 11.10 0.90 -16.61
CA GLU A 93 10.57 2.25 -16.84
C GLU A 93 9.20 2.16 -17.52
N VAL A 94 8.21 2.84 -16.94
CA VAL A 94 6.83 2.84 -17.41
C VAL A 94 6.46 4.27 -17.80
N VAL A 95 6.28 4.48 -19.11
CA VAL A 95 5.82 5.76 -19.66
C VAL A 95 4.31 5.87 -19.45
N LEU A 96 3.87 6.89 -18.70
CA LEU A 96 2.45 7.07 -18.35
C LEU A 96 1.62 7.71 -19.48
N GLY A 97 2.28 8.43 -20.40
CA GLY A 97 1.63 9.17 -21.48
C GLY A 97 1.27 8.34 -22.73
N ARG A 98 1.74 7.10 -22.85
CA ARG A 98 1.67 6.32 -24.10
C ARG A 98 1.15 4.91 -23.87
N ARG A 99 0.27 4.45 -24.77
CA ARG A 99 -0.25 3.08 -24.77
C ARG A 99 0.57 2.19 -25.72
N ALA A 100 0.83 0.96 -25.32
CA ALA A 100 1.29 -0.08 -26.23
C ALA A 100 0.18 -0.43 -27.26
N PRO A 101 0.53 -0.68 -28.55
CA PRO A 101 -0.44 -1.08 -29.56
C PRO A 101 -1.17 -2.38 -29.14
N PRO A 102 -2.46 -2.53 -29.44
CA PRO A 102 -3.20 -3.75 -29.11
C PRO A 102 -2.57 -4.95 -29.83
N ARG A 103 -2.18 -5.98 -29.07
CA ARG A 103 -1.70 -7.25 -29.63
C ARG A 103 -2.89 -8.16 -30.00
N VAL A 104 -2.79 -8.85 -31.14
CA VAL A 104 -3.81 -9.79 -31.65
C VAL A 104 -4.01 -10.91 -30.64
N ALA A 105 -5.25 -11.12 -30.19
CA ALA A 105 -5.59 -12.14 -29.22
C ALA A 105 -5.74 -13.51 -29.90
N ALA A 106 -4.89 -14.46 -29.55
CA ALA A 106 -5.26 -15.87 -29.57
C ALA A 106 -5.30 -16.38 -28.11
N ALA A 107 -5.84 -17.59 -27.90
CA ALA A 107 -6.11 -18.17 -26.58
C ALA A 107 -4.91 -17.97 -25.62
N ARG A 108 -5.20 -17.47 -24.41
CA ARG A 108 -4.19 -17.01 -23.45
C ARG A 108 -4.18 -17.90 -22.21
N THR A 109 -2.99 -18.14 -21.67
CA THR A 109 -2.71 -18.71 -20.35
C THR A 109 -3.50 -18.03 -19.24
N PHE A 110 -3.78 -16.73 -19.38
CA PHE A 110 -4.55 -15.92 -18.44
C PHE A 110 -5.96 -15.58 -18.94
N ASP A 111 -6.63 -16.48 -19.67
CA ASP A 111 -7.97 -16.23 -20.23
C ASP A 111 -9.04 -15.84 -19.17
N ASP A 112 -8.81 -16.16 -17.89
CA ASP A 112 -9.63 -15.75 -16.75
C ASP A 112 -9.50 -14.25 -16.40
N CYS A 113 -8.36 -13.63 -16.73
CA CYS A 113 -8.10 -12.21 -16.51
C CYS A 113 -8.36 -11.40 -17.79
N LYS A 114 -9.63 -11.22 -18.13
CA LYS A 114 -10.07 -10.30 -19.21
C LYS A 114 -10.00 -8.85 -18.75
N LEU A 115 -8.78 -8.32 -18.75
CA LEU A 115 -8.52 -6.95 -18.34
C LEU A 115 -9.12 -6.00 -19.37
N ARG A 116 -10.00 -5.09 -18.92
CA ARG A 116 -10.59 -4.07 -19.79
C ARG A 116 -9.48 -3.11 -20.22
N GLY A 117 -9.15 -3.11 -21.51
CA GLY A 117 -8.23 -2.16 -22.09
C GLY A 117 -8.87 -0.78 -22.16
N GLY A 118 -8.38 0.17 -21.37
CA GLY A 118 -8.69 1.59 -21.53
C GLY A 118 -7.75 2.22 -22.56
N SER A 119 -8.29 2.97 -23.50
CA SER A 119 -7.51 3.92 -24.31
C SER A 119 -7.33 5.19 -23.47
N TYR A 120 -6.20 5.33 -22.79
CA TYR A 120 -5.93 6.56 -22.06
C TYR A 120 -4.48 6.99 -22.27
N ALA A 121 -4.30 8.22 -22.73
CA ALA A 121 -3.07 8.98 -22.55
C ALA A 121 -3.25 9.75 -21.24
N ALA A 122 -2.29 9.69 -20.32
CA ALA A 122 -2.44 10.34 -19.03
C ALA A 122 -2.57 11.87 -19.19
N GLU A 123 -3.77 12.40 -18.97
CA GLU A 123 -4.02 13.84 -18.82
C GLU A 123 -3.65 14.28 -17.39
N PRO A 124 -3.58 15.59 -17.09
CA PRO A 124 -3.48 16.05 -15.71
C PRO A 124 -4.56 15.43 -14.81
N GLY A 125 -4.15 14.82 -13.69
CA GLY A 125 -5.07 14.12 -12.81
C GLY A 125 -4.42 13.16 -11.83
N VAL A 126 -5.25 12.38 -11.13
CA VAL A 126 -4.82 11.34 -10.19
C VAL A 126 -5.11 9.97 -10.76
N TYR A 127 -4.11 9.10 -10.71
CA TYR A 127 -4.15 7.76 -11.26
C TYR A 127 -3.77 6.70 -10.24
N LEU A 128 -4.34 5.50 -10.40
CA LEU A 128 -3.89 4.29 -9.74
C LEU A 128 -3.07 3.46 -10.71
N LEU A 129 -1.79 3.23 -10.39
CA LEU A 129 -0.93 2.29 -11.10
C LEU A 129 -1.11 0.88 -10.53
N THR A 130 -1.40 -0.08 -11.40
CA THR A 130 -1.53 -1.49 -11.03
C THR A 130 -0.64 -2.40 -11.87
N LEU A 131 -0.30 -3.56 -11.32
CA LEU A 131 0.32 -4.69 -12.02
C LEU A 131 -0.75 -5.75 -12.27
N ALA A 132 -0.79 -6.34 -13.46
CA ALA A 132 -1.74 -7.40 -13.79
C ALA A 132 -1.08 -8.47 -14.66
N PRO A 133 -1.64 -9.70 -14.71
CA PRO A 133 -1.14 -10.75 -15.61
C PRO A 133 -1.20 -10.31 -17.07
N ALA A 134 -0.20 -10.73 -17.83
CA ALA A 134 -0.13 -10.64 -19.28
C ALA A 134 0.50 -11.91 -19.84
N GLU A 135 0.37 -12.13 -21.15
CA GLU A 135 1.04 -13.23 -21.83
C GLU A 135 1.85 -12.68 -22.99
N ASP A 136 3.05 -13.24 -23.19
CA ASP A 136 3.80 -13.09 -24.42
C ASP A 136 4.02 -14.43 -25.13
N ARG A 137 4.45 -14.36 -26.39
CA ARG A 137 4.68 -15.52 -27.25
C ARG A 137 6.10 -15.49 -27.79
N GLU A 138 6.76 -16.63 -27.75
CA GLU A 138 8.14 -16.76 -28.19
C GLU A 138 8.28 -17.92 -29.17
N GLY A 139 9.06 -17.68 -30.23
CA GLY A 139 9.44 -18.69 -31.20
C GLY A 139 8.32 -19.20 -32.11
N HIS A 140 8.73 -20.06 -33.03
CA HIS A 140 7.84 -20.81 -33.91
C HIS A 140 8.17 -22.30 -33.80
N ALA A 141 7.19 -23.11 -33.40
CA ALA A 141 7.29 -24.56 -33.41
C ALA A 141 7.35 -25.07 -34.85
N LEU A 142 8.25 -26.02 -35.11
CA LEU A 142 8.32 -26.71 -36.40
C LEU A 142 7.02 -27.48 -36.64
N THR A 143 6.37 -27.24 -37.78
CA THR A 143 5.17 -27.96 -38.17
C THR A 143 5.43 -28.75 -39.46
N ASN A 144 4.78 -29.90 -39.64
CA ASN A 144 4.89 -30.71 -40.86
C ASN A 144 4.13 -30.11 -42.07
N ALA A 145 3.77 -28.82 -42.04
CA ALA A 145 3.01 -28.16 -43.10
C ALA A 145 3.94 -27.70 -44.24
N LEU A 146 3.45 -27.80 -45.49
CA LEU A 146 4.17 -27.43 -46.71
C LEU A 146 4.31 -25.91 -46.95
N ASP A 147 3.73 -25.08 -46.07
CA ASP A 147 3.78 -23.62 -46.16
C ASP A 147 4.03 -23.04 -44.76
N ASP A 148 5.17 -22.37 -44.61
CA ASP A 148 5.69 -21.78 -43.37
C ASP A 148 5.18 -20.33 -43.16
N SER A 149 4.23 -19.88 -43.98
CA SER A 149 3.64 -18.55 -43.88
C SER A 149 2.78 -18.40 -42.61
N ALA A 150 3.43 -17.99 -41.52
CA ALA A 150 2.89 -17.29 -40.35
C ALA A 150 1.47 -17.71 -39.91
N VAL A 151 1.25 -19.00 -39.65
CA VAL A 151 0.00 -19.45 -39.04
C VAL A 151 0.08 -19.11 -37.53
N PRO A 152 -0.82 -18.29 -36.97
CA PRO A 152 -0.74 -17.84 -35.56
C PRO A 152 -0.76 -18.95 -34.50
N CYS A 153 -1.01 -20.20 -34.91
CA CYS A 153 -1.05 -21.38 -34.08
C CYS A 153 0.29 -22.11 -33.93
N ASN A 154 1.35 -21.69 -34.63
CA ASN A 154 2.66 -22.35 -34.56
C ASN A 154 3.59 -21.74 -33.50
N THR A 155 3.08 -21.10 -32.44
CA THR A 155 3.91 -20.56 -31.34
C THR A 155 4.63 -21.68 -30.59
N ASP A 156 5.92 -21.52 -30.33
CA ASP A 156 6.74 -22.51 -29.60
C ASP A 156 6.50 -22.45 -28.08
N ALA A 157 6.58 -21.24 -27.50
CA ALA A 157 6.41 -21.01 -26.07
C ALA A 157 5.41 -19.88 -25.76
N LEU A 158 4.64 -20.10 -24.68
CA LEU A 158 3.85 -19.06 -24.02
C LEU A 158 4.60 -18.58 -22.78
N ILE A 159 4.83 -17.28 -22.68
CA ILE A 159 5.53 -16.65 -21.56
C ILE A 159 4.49 -16.03 -20.63
N GLU A 160 4.53 -16.43 -19.36
CA GLU A 160 3.83 -15.72 -18.30
C GLU A 160 4.50 -14.36 -18.06
N ALA A 161 3.78 -13.29 -18.34
CA ALA A 161 4.29 -11.93 -18.25
C ALA A 161 3.41 -11.07 -17.32
N VAL A 162 3.84 -9.83 -17.11
CA VAL A 162 3.07 -8.83 -16.38
C VAL A 162 2.88 -7.60 -17.25
N GLN A 163 1.79 -6.87 -17.03
CA GLN A 163 1.57 -5.58 -17.64
C GLN A 163 1.16 -4.54 -16.59
N PHE A 164 1.57 -3.31 -16.83
CA PHE A 164 1.15 -2.17 -16.04
C PHE A 164 -0.17 -1.61 -16.58
N ARG A 165 -1.06 -1.22 -15.68
CA ARG A 165 -2.29 -0.50 -16.03
C ARG A 165 -2.36 0.79 -15.23
N LEU A 166 -2.77 1.85 -15.90
CA LEU A 166 -2.99 3.16 -15.29
C LEU A 166 -4.48 3.46 -15.30
N LEU A 167 -5.08 3.58 -14.12
CA LEU A 167 -6.53 3.75 -13.95
C LEU A 167 -6.81 5.19 -13.49
N PRO A 168 -7.59 6.00 -14.24
CA PRO A 168 -7.97 7.34 -13.78
C PRO A 168 -8.95 7.24 -12.61
N ILE A 169 -8.66 7.96 -11.52
CA ILE A 169 -9.48 7.94 -10.30
C ILE A 169 -9.93 9.32 -9.84
N GLY A 170 -9.57 10.38 -10.56
CA GLY A 170 -9.88 11.76 -10.19
C GLY A 170 -11.37 12.04 -9.99
N SER A 171 -12.25 11.35 -10.74
CA SER A 171 -13.70 11.50 -10.59
C SER A 171 -14.22 11.07 -9.21
N LEU A 172 -13.56 10.13 -8.55
CA LEU A 172 -13.90 9.64 -7.21
C LEU A 172 -13.27 10.50 -6.09
N LEU A 173 -12.47 11.50 -6.46
CA LEU A 173 -11.70 12.35 -5.54
C LEU A 173 -12.10 13.83 -5.63
N LYS A 174 -13.19 14.17 -6.33
CA LYS A 174 -13.63 15.57 -6.50
C LYS A 174 -13.85 16.26 -5.15
N ASP A 175 -14.46 15.54 -4.21
CA ASP A 175 -14.75 15.99 -2.85
C ASP A 175 -13.46 16.37 -2.10
N GLU A 176 -12.38 15.61 -2.32
CA GLU A 176 -11.07 15.86 -1.70
C GLU A 176 -10.40 17.10 -2.27
N HIS A 177 -10.46 17.29 -3.59
CA HIS A 177 -9.95 18.50 -4.21
C HIS A 177 -10.71 19.73 -3.70
N ALA A 178 -12.05 19.68 -3.67
CA ALA A 178 -12.87 20.76 -3.17
C ALA A 178 -12.61 21.07 -1.69
N ALA A 179 -12.42 20.05 -0.85
CA ALA A 179 -12.11 20.24 0.57
C ALA A 179 -10.75 20.93 0.77
N VAL A 180 -9.75 20.58 -0.04
CA VAL A 180 -8.45 21.27 -0.04
C VAL A 180 -8.59 22.71 -0.55
N ASP A 181 -9.38 22.96 -1.60
CA ASP A 181 -9.60 24.29 -2.19
C ASP A 181 -10.24 25.28 -1.20
N GLN A 182 -11.17 24.80 -0.40
CA GLN A 182 -11.92 25.63 0.55
C GLN A 182 -11.10 26.04 1.78
N ARG A 183 -9.95 25.40 2.04
CA ARG A 183 -9.19 25.60 3.27
C ARG A 183 -8.43 26.94 3.25
N THR A 184 -9.00 27.99 3.81
CA THR A 184 -8.36 29.32 3.85
C THR A 184 -7.82 29.66 5.24
N PRO A 185 -6.60 30.23 5.36
CA PRO A 185 -5.59 30.39 4.31
C PRO A 185 -4.77 29.09 4.11
N LEU A 186 -4.63 28.65 2.85
CA LEU A 186 -3.55 27.72 2.48
C LEU A 186 -2.24 28.50 2.41
N PRO A 187 -1.17 28.05 3.08
CA PRO A 187 0.07 28.81 3.14
C PRO A 187 0.85 28.77 1.81
N ASP A 188 0.85 27.63 1.09
CA ASP A 188 1.64 27.43 -0.13
C ASP A 188 1.13 26.25 -1.01
N ALA A 189 1.66 26.13 -2.23
CA ALA A 189 1.36 25.01 -3.14
C ALA A 189 1.82 23.65 -2.58
N THR A 190 2.92 23.63 -1.82
CA THR A 190 3.44 22.43 -1.15
C THR A 190 2.46 21.90 -0.10
N ALA A 191 1.85 22.77 0.70
CA ALA A 191 0.81 22.42 1.66
C ALA A 191 -0.43 21.86 0.97
N ARG A 192 -0.85 22.49 -0.14
CA ARG A 192 -1.97 22.00 -0.95
C ARG A 192 -1.73 20.57 -1.45
N LEU A 193 -0.56 20.30 -2.02
CA LEU A 193 -0.18 18.96 -2.49
C LEU A 193 -0.06 17.96 -1.34
N SER A 194 0.55 18.37 -0.22
CA SER A 194 0.67 17.54 0.99
C SER A 194 -0.69 17.14 1.56
N LEU A 195 -1.61 18.10 1.67
CA LEU A 195 -2.96 17.87 2.15
C LEU A 195 -3.72 16.94 1.20
N LEU A 196 -3.65 17.18 -0.11
CA LEU A 196 -4.29 16.32 -1.09
C LEU A 196 -3.74 14.88 -1.00
N ARG A 197 -2.42 14.70 -0.93
CA ARG A 197 -1.77 13.39 -0.76
C ARG A 197 -2.26 12.68 0.51
N ASN A 198 -2.27 13.38 1.65
CA ASN A 198 -2.73 12.83 2.92
C ASN A 198 -4.21 12.42 2.85
N ARG A 199 -5.09 13.27 2.32
CA ARG A 199 -6.52 12.97 2.19
C ARG A 199 -6.79 11.78 1.25
N ILE A 200 -6.11 11.71 0.11
CA ILE A 200 -6.20 10.57 -0.81
C ILE A 200 -5.76 9.28 -0.08
N ALA A 201 -4.66 9.33 0.67
CA ALA A 201 -4.21 8.19 1.45
C ALA A 201 -5.28 7.70 2.44
N HIS A 202 -5.92 8.61 3.18
CA HIS A 202 -6.98 8.28 4.12
C HIS A 202 -8.27 7.78 3.48
N ARG A 203 -8.56 8.16 2.23
CA ARG A 203 -9.60 7.51 1.41
C ARG A 203 -9.22 6.09 1.01
N CYS A 204 -7.97 5.84 0.65
CA CYS A 204 -7.47 4.48 0.35
C CYS A 204 -7.50 3.58 1.58
N PHE A 205 -7.10 4.10 2.76
CA PHE A 205 -7.21 3.41 4.04
C PHE A 205 -8.66 3.22 4.52
N GLY A 206 -9.62 3.95 3.95
CA GLY A 206 -11.03 3.87 4.33
C GLY A 206 -11.31 4.38 5.75
N THR A 207 -10.62 5.45 6.16
CA THR A 207 -10.73 6.05 7.50
C THR A 207 -12.18 6.32 7.91
N ASP A 208 -12.99 6.86 6.99
CA ASP A 208 -14.42 7.12 7.25
C ASP A 208 -15.22 5.84 7.49
N ALA A 209 -14.92 4.77 6.76
CA ALA A 209 -15.58 3.49 6.92
C ALA A 209 -15.20 2.82 8.25
N LEU A 210 -13.94 2.95 8.67
CA LEU A 210 -13.49 2.50 9.99
C LEU A 210 -14.19 3.27 11.11
N ARG A 211 -14.31 4.59 10.97
CA ARG A 211 -15.04 5.44 11.92
C ARG A 211 -16.52 5.04 11.98
N ALA A 212 -17.16 4.85 10.83
CA ALA A 212 -18.56 4.41 10.76
C ALA A 212 -18.76 3.02 11.38
N PHE A 213 -17.82 2.10 11.20
CA PHE A 213 -17.84 0.79 11.84
C PHE A 213 -17.76 0.89 13.37
N LEU A 214 -17.00 1.82 13.93
CA LEU A 214 -16.96 2.03 15.39
C LEU A 214 -18.27 2.60 15.95
N ILE A 215 -19.06 3.30 15.13
CA ILE A 215 -20.39 3.80 15.52
C ILE A 215 -21.41 2.65 15.55
N ASP A 216 -21.35 1.74 14.59
CA ASP A 216 -22.24 0.57 14.52
C ASP A 216 -21.50 -0.71 14.09
N PRO A 217 -20.78 -1.36 15.02
CA PRO A 217 -19.95 -2.52 14.71
C PRO A 217 -20.77 -3.77 14.39
N LEU A 218 -22.07 -3.77 14.72
CA LEU A 218 -22.94 -4.93 14.51
C LEU A 218 -23.61 -4.94 13.13
N SER A 219 -23.72 -3.79 12.46
CA SER A 219 -24.35 -3.70 11.13
C SER A 219 -23.37 -3.47 9.96
N ALA A 220 -22.20 -2.89 10.22
CA ALA A 220 -21.25 -2.47 9.19
C ALA A 220 -20.13 -3.49 8.91
N GLY A 221 -20.07 -4.58 9.67
CA GLY A 221 -19.01 -5.57 9.59
C GLY A 221 -18.95 -6.35 8.27
N GLY A 222 -17.72 -6.59 7.76
CA GLY A 222 -17.44 -7.57 6.70
C GLY A 222 -17.59 -7.08 5.25
N LYS A 223 -17.96 -5.81 5.01
CA LYS A 223 -18.00 -5.25 3.65
C LYS A 223 -16.62 -4.74 3.20
N PRO A 224 -16.22 -4.92 1.94
CA PRO A 224 -15.07 -4.23 1.37
C PRO A 224 -15.20 -2.71 1.57
N TYR A 225 -14.11 -2.06 1.99
CA TYR A 225 -14.09 -0.63 2.29
C TYR A 225 -12.86 0.08 1.70
N GLY A 226 -12.91 1.42 1.71
CA GLY A 226 -11.90 2.31 1.15
C GLY A 226 -12.04 2.54 -0.35
N LEU A 227 -11.18 3.39 -0.90
CA LEU A 227 -11.22 3.76 -2.32
C LEU A 227 -11.02 2.55 -3.25
N LEU A 228 -10.13 1.62 -2.89
CA LEU A 228 -9.88 0.41 -3.69
C LEU A 228 -11.11 -0.49 -3.80
N ALA A 229 -11.95 -0.56 -2.76
CA ALA A 229 -13.21 -1.29 -2.81
C ALA A 229 -14.19 -0.64 -3.79
N LYS A 230 -14.33 0.69 -3.76
CA LYS A 230 -15.17 1.43 -4.72
C LYS A 230 -14.70 1.25 -6.17
N LEU A 231 -13.38 1.18 -6.39
CA LEU A 231 -12.80 0.95 -7.72
C LEU A 231 -13.05 -0.46 -8.25
N ALA A 232 -13.21 -1.45 -7.36
CA ALA A 232 -13.51 -2.83 -7.73
C ALA A 232 -14.87 -2.96 -8.43
N ASP A 233 -15.81 -2.05 -8.15
CA ASP A 233 -17.13 -2.01 -8.78
C ASP A 233 -17.09 -1.41 -10.20
N HIS A 234 -15.93 -0.91 -10.65
CA HIS A 234 -15.82 -0.15 -11.91
C HIS A 234 -14.71 -0.67 -12.83
N VAL A 235 -13.44 -0.55 -12.43
CA VAL A 235 -12.27 -0.68 -13.33
C VAL A 235 -11.18 -1.60 -12.76
N LEU A 236 -11.07 -1.66 -11.43
CA LEU A 236 -10.11 -2.53 -10.75
C LEU A 236 -10.67 -3.95 -10.70
N THR A 237 -9.88 -4.93 -11.13
CA THR A 237 -10.26 -6.34 -11.15
C THR A 237 -9.52 -7.12 -10.06
N ALA A 238 -9.97 -8.33 -9.75
CA ALA A 238 -9.25 -9.22 -8.83
C ALA A 238 -7.85 -9.64 -9.34
N CYS A 239 -7.58 -9.45 -10.64
CA CYS A 239 -6.27 -9.73 -11.23
C CYS A 239 -5.26 -8.59 -11.02
N ASP A 240 -5.74 -7.39 -10.65
CA ASP A 240 -4.87 -6.24 -10.44
C ASP A 240 -4.26 -6.25 -9.03
N VAL A 241 -2.97 -5.92 -8.97
CA VAL A 241 -2.25 -5.59 -7.74
C VAL A 241 -1.97 -4.09 -7.74
N PRO A 242 -2.60 -3.30 -6.85
CA PRO A 242 -2.29 -1.89 -6.65
C PRO A 242 -0.83 -1.67 -6.26
N LEU A 243 -0.12 -0.80 -6.98
CA LEU A 243 1.27 -0.45 -6.70
C LEU A 243 1.40 0.94 -6.07
N ALA A 244 0.83 1.96 -6.71
CA ALA A 244 0.92 3.34 -6.24
C ALA A 244 -0.19 4.23 -6.79
N ILE A 245 -0.45 5.32 -6.06
CA ILE A 245 -1.17 6.47 -6.58
C ILE A 245 -0.16 7.45 -7.18
N VAL A 246 -0.45 7.92 -8.39
CA VAL A 246 0.37 8.91 -9.08
C VAL A 246 -0.48 10.15 -9.35
N LYS A 247 -0.05 11.30 -8.84
CA LYS A 247 -0.61 12.61 -9.22
C LYS A 247 0.26 13.19 -10.32
N LEU A 248 -0.38 13.56 -11.42
CA LEU A 248 0.25 14.09 -12.61
C LEU A 248 -0.33 15.46 -12.96
N GLU A 249 0.51 16.38 -13.42
CA GLU A 249 0.14 17.57 -14.20
C GLU A 249 0.89 17.51 -15.55
N MET A 250 1.92 18.34 -15.76
CA MET A 250 2.90 18.15 -16.84
C MET A 250 3.99 17.16 -16.43
N GLU A 251 4.35 17.18 -15.15
CA GLU A 251 5.29 16.26 -14.51
C GLU A 251 4.58 15.51 -13.38
N ILE A 252 5.29 14.56 -12.77
CA ILE A 252 4.79 13.82 -11.62
C ILE A 252 4.91 14.71 -10.38
N ASP A 253 3.77 15.14 -9.84
CA ASP A 253 3.73 15.93 -8.59
C ASP A 253 4.13 15.07 -7.39
N PHE A 254 3.60 13.85 -7.32
CA PHE A 254 4.00 12.86 -6.32
C PHE A 254 3.61 11.43 -6.74
N VAL A 255 4.35 10.49 -6.17
CA VAL A 255 4.01 9.06 -6.12
C VAL A 255 3.77 8.68 -4.66
N ASP A 256 2.63 8.07 -4.38
CA ASP A 256 2.32 7.51 -3.05
C ASP A 256 2.03 6.02 -3.18
N GLN A 257 3.01 5.19 -2.86
CA GLN A 257 2.84 3.74 -2.88
C GLN A 257 2.06 3.25 -1.66
N TRP A 258 2.38 3.75 -0.47
CA TRP A 258 1.86 3.22 0.80
C TRP A 258 0.36 3.43 0.99
N CYS A 259 -0.27 4.38 0.33
CA CYS A 259 -1.71 4.51 0.37
C CYS A 259 -2.46 3.27 -0.16
N VAL A 260 -1.90 2.54 -1.14
CA VAL A 260 -2.55 1.38 -1.79
C VAL A 260 -1.79 0.06 -1.68
N ARG A 261 -0.46 0.12 -1.57
CA ARG A 261 0.43 -1.03 -1.42
C ARG A 261 0.22 -1.72 -0.08
N ARG A 262 0.03 -3.04 -0.09
CA ARG A 262 -0.04 -3.86 1.13
C ARG A 262 0.88 -5.05 1.00
N ARG A 263 1.48 -5.45 2.12
CA ARG A 263 2.06 -6.80 2.25
C ARG A 263 0.98 -7.86 2.01
N ILE A 264 1.38 -9.11 1.74
CA ILE A 264 0.42 -10.20 1.63
C ILE A 264 -0.43 -10.27 2.91
N THR A 265 -1.74 -10.20 2.74
CA THR A 265 -2.75 -10.34 3.79
C THR A 265 -3.53 -11.61 3.56
N ARG A 266 -3.68 -12.41 4.62
CA ARG A 266 -4.42 -13.68 4.56
C ARG A 266 -5.91 -13.43 4.31
N PRO A 267 -6.62 -14.33 3.63
CA PRO A 267 -8.07 -14.26 3.55
C PRO A 267 -8.70 -14.45 4.93
N SER A 268 -9.73 -13.65 5.23
CA SER A 268 -10.45 -13.75 6.49
C SER A 268 -11.57 -14.78 6.44
N ALA A 269 -11.62 -15.66 7.44
CA ALA A 269 -12.82 -16.45 7.76
C ALA A 269 -13.72 -15.77 8.80
N ALA A 270 -13.38 -14.55 9.25
CA ALA A 270 -14.09 -13.85 10.31
C ALA A 270 -15.45 -13.26 9.89
N GLY A 271 -15.75 -13.25 8.58
CA GLY A 271 -17.02 -12.78 8.03
C GLY A 271 -17.31 -11.33 8.47
N PRO A 272 -18.43 -11.07 9.16
CA PRO A 272 -18.75 -9.73 9.68
C PRO A 272 -17.66 -9.13 10.57
N TRP A 273 -16.88 -9.96 11.27
CA TRP A 273 -15.85 -9.52 12.21
C TRP A 273 -14.50 -9.21 11.55
N ALA A 274 -14.41 -9.25 10.21
CA ALA A 274 -13.17 -9.03 9.49
C ALA A 274 -12.52 -7.68 9.84
N MET A 275 -13.27 -6.61 10.08
CA MET A 275 -12.69 -5.31 10.45
C MET A 275 -11.95 -5.31 11.80
N LEU A 276 -12.20 -6.28 12.68
CA LEU A 276 -11.55 -6.41 13.99
C LEU A 276 -10.48 -7.51 14.00
N ALA A 277 -10.75 -8.64 13.35
CA ALA A 277 -9.94 -9.85 13.46
C ALA A 277 -9.01 -10.10 12.28
N ASP A 278 -9.18 -9.37 11.17
CA ASP A 278 -8.46 -9.65 9.93
C ASP A 278 -7.08 -8.96 9.87
N ASP A 279 -6.12 -9.64 9.23
CA ASP A 279 -4.74 -9.17 9.07
C ASP A 279 -4.65 -7.87 8.27
N ARG A 280 -5.67 -7.61 7.42
CA ARG A 280 -5.79 -6.39 6.63
C ARG A 280 -5.67 -5.13 7.48
N ARG A 281 -6.28 -5.09 8.67
CA ARG A 281 -6.26 -3.87 9.50
C ARG A 281 -4.85 -3.52 9.95
N GLN A 282 -4.08 -4.54 10.36
CA GLN A 282 -2.70 -4.37 10.78
C GLN A 282 -1.80 -3.94 9.61
N ALA A 283 -1.98 -4.55 8.43
CA ALA A 283 -1.26 -4.14 7.21
C ALA A 283 -1.59 -2.70 6.78
N GLU A 284 -2.82 -2.23 6.98
CA GLU A 284 -3.21 -0.83 6.74
C GLU A 284 -2.58 0.11 7.75
N GLY A 285 -2.51 -0.23 9.05
CA GLY A 285 -1.84 0.57 10.06
C GLY A 285 -0.33 0.71 9.84
N GLU A 286 0.32 -0.38 9.43
CA GLU A 286 1.73 -0.37 8.99
C GLU A 286 1.93 0.57 7.80
N ALA A 287 1.05 0.46 6.79
CA ALA A 287 1.10 1.32 5.61
C ALA A 287 0.82 2.80 5.93
N MET A 288 -0.07 3.11 6.87
CA MET A 288 -0.29 4.50 7.36
C MET A 288 0.98 5.09 7.95
N PHE A 289 1.68 4.33 8.79
CA PHE A 289 2.96 4.75 9.36
C PHE A 289 3.99 5.04 8.27
N LEU A 290 4.18 4.10 7.32
CA LEU A 290 5.15 4.25 6.24
C LEU A 290 4.80 5.39 5.27
N GLN A 291 3.51 5.57 4.98
CA GLN A 291 3.01 6.69 4.17
C GLN A 291 3.39 8.03 4.80
N PHE A 292 3.15 8.18 6.11
CA PHE A 292 3.51 9.39 6.83
C PHE A 292 5.02 9.61 6.89
N GLN A 293 5.81 8.57 7.18
CA GLN A 293 7.27 8.71 7.25
C GLN A 293 7.87 9.13 5.88
N GLU A 294 7.37 8.57 4.78
CA GLU A 294 7.80 8.94 3.43
C GLU A 294 7.36 10.36 3.05
N GLN A 295 6.11 10.72 3.35
CA GLN A 295 5.60 12.07 3.11
C GLN A 295 6.36 13.10 3.96
N LEU A 296 6.63 12.80 5.23
CA LEU A 296 7.43 13.66 6.11
C LEU A 296 8.84 13.85 5.57
N ALA A 297 9.50 12.77 5.13
CA ALA A 297 10.82 12.83 4.52
C ALA A 297 10.86 13.76 3.30
N ALA A 298 9.83 13.69 2.44
CA ALA A 298 9.69 14.59 1.30
C ALA A 298 9.49 16.06 1.73
N LEU A 299 8.76 16.32 2.82
CA LEU A 299 8.51 17.68 3.32
C LEU A 299 9.71 18.32 4.01
N VAL A 300 10.51 17.55 4.76
CA VAL A 300 11.74 18.06 5.40
C VAL A 300 12.89 18.19 4.40
N GLY A 301 12.84 17.42 3.30
CA GLY A 301 13.76 17.52 2.18
C GLY A 301 15.23 17.46 2.62
N SER A 302 16.04 18.40 2.12
CA SER A 302 17.48 18.46 2.41
C SER A 302 17.82 18.79 3.87
N THR A 303 16.89 19.38 4.63
CA THR A 303 17.13 19.70 6.03
C THR A 303 17.12 18.45 6.91
N GLY A 304 16.36 17.42 6.50
CA GLY A 304 16.27 16.15 7.20
C GLY A 304 15.64 16.21 8.59
N VAL A 305 15.14 17.38 9.03
CA VAL A 305 14.60 17.62 10.37
C VAL A 305 13.32 18.46 10.30
N VAL A 306 12.46 18.32 11.31
CA VAL A 306 11.23 19.13 11.42
C VAL A 306 11.51 20.53 11.98
N GLY A 307 10.50 21.41 11.93
CA GLY A 307 10.56 22.75 12.52
C GLY A 307 10.25 23.90 11.56
N GLN A 308 9.92 23.60 10.30
CA GLN A 308 9.62 24.61 9.27
C GLN A 308 8.12 24.84 9.04
N PHE A 309 7.27 23.94 9.53
CA PHE A 309 5.83 23.98 9.29
C PHE A 309 5.07 23.33 10.45
N ALA A 310 3.83 23.77 10.65
CA ALA A 310 2.88 23.11 11.54
C ALA A 310 2.22 21.90 10.83
N ALA A 311 2.05 20.80 11.56
CA ALA A 311 1.48 19.55 11.05
C ALA A 311 0.07 19.77 10.48
N CYS A 312 -0.75 20.56 11.18
CA CYS A 312 -2.12 20.90 10.75
C CYS A 312 -2.19 21.66 9.42
N LYS A 313 -1.08 22.21 8.91
CA LYS A 313 -1.00 22.85 7.59
C LYS A 313 -0.63 21.88 6.47
N ARG A 314 -0.10 20.70 6.80
CA ARG A 314 0.40 19.70 5.85
C ARG A 314 -0.38 18.39 5.85
N PHE A 315 -1.11 18.13 6.92
CA PHE A 315 -1.89 16.92 7.14
C PHE A 315 -3.27 17.26 7.72
N ASP A 316 -4.28 16.46 7.38
CA ASP A 316 -5.56 16.39 8.11
C ASP A 316 -5.55 15.24 9.11
N TYR A 317 -4.80 14.19 8.80
CA TYR A 317 -4.69 13.01 9.60
C TYR A 317 -3.22 12.66 9.85
N LEU A 318 -2.89 12.33 11.09
CA LEU A 318 -1.61 11.68 11.43
C LEU A 318 -1.84 10.18 11.66
N PRO A 319 -0.82 9.33 11.43
CA PRO A 319 -0.90 7.95 11.86
C PRO A 319 -1.02 7.89 13.40
N PRO A 320 -1.44 6.76 13.98
CA PRO A 320 -1.61 6.64 15.42
C PRO A 320 -0.29 6.77 16.19
N ALA A 321 0.85 6.51 15.54
CA ALA A 321 2.17 6.92 16.03
C ALA A 321 3.09 7.22 14.85
N GLY A 322 4.10 8.07 15.05
CA GLY A 322 5.09 8.42 14.04
C GLY A 322 6.40 8.90 14.67
N ILE A 323 7.45 9.04 13.85
CA ILE A 323 8.79 9.43 14.30
C ILE A 323 9.21 10.71 13.58
N LEU A 324 9.54 11.74 14.34
CA LEU A 324 9.99 13.03 13.85
C LEU A 324 11.51 13.17 14.06
N PRO A 325 12.30 13.42 12.99
CA PRO A 325 13.69 13.80 13.15
C PRO A 325 13.80 15.24 13.64
N LEU A 326 14.58 15.47 14.69
CA LEU A 326 14.77 16.77 15.32
C LEU A 326 16.18 17.35 15.00
N PRO A 327 16.34 18.69 15.04
CA PRO A 327 17.63 19.34 14.91
C PRO A 327 18.58 19.00 16.07
N GLY A 328 19.88 19.25 15.90
CA GLY A 328 20.91 18.75 16.81
C GLY A 328 21.14 19.54 18.12
N THR A 329 20.49 20.69 18.31
CA THR A 329 20.62 21.48 19.54
C THR A 329 19.29 21.50 20.31
N VAL A 330 19.36 21.48 21.65
CA VAL A 330 18.16 21.41 22.50
C VAL A 330 17.22 22.61 22.29
N SER A 331 17.76 23.80 22.07
CA SER A 331 16.95 24.99 21.78
C SER A 331 16.19 24.84 20.46
N ASP A 332 16.86 24.33 19.43
CA ASP A 332 16.24 24.12 18.13
C ASP A 332 15.23 22.98 18.18
N GLU A 333 15.48 21.94 18.99
CA GLU A 333 14.54 20.83 19.21
C GLU A 333 13.22 21.35 19.79
N VAL A 334 13.28 22.15 20.87
CA VAL A 334 12.08 22.71 21.50
C VAL A 334 11.31 23.60 20.53
N ALA A 335 12.02 24.46 19.78
CA ALA A 335 11.40 25.29 18.76
C ALA A 335 10.76 24.46 17.64
N ALA A 336 11.45 23.41 17.17
CA ALA A 336 10.94 22.52 16.13
C ALA A 336 9.69 21.75 16.56
N ILE A 337 9.65 21.27 17.80
CA ILE A 337 8.49 20.60 18.40
C ILE A 337 7.32 21.58 18.51
N ALA A 338 7.57 22.78 19.04
CA ALA A 338 6.55 23.82 19.18
C ALA A 338 5.96 24.22 17.82
N THR A 339 6.80 24.40 16.80
CA THR A 339 6.35 24.71 15.44
C THR A 339 5.55 23.57 14.82
N PHE A 340 6.03 22.32 14.93
CA PHE A 340 5.36 21.18 14.29
C PHE A 340 3.98 20.90 14.90
N PHE A 341 3.85 21.00 16.23
CA PHE A 341 2.59 20.76 16.94
C PHE A 341 1.77 22.02 17.20
N ASP A 342 2.08 23.13 16.53
CA ASP A 342 1.31 24.38 16.67
C ASP A 342 -0.17 24.17 16.37
N GLY A 343 -1.02 24.65 17.28
CA GLY A 343 -2.47 24.47 17.24
C GLY A 343 -2.99 23.07 17.61
N LEU A 344 -2.13 22.16 18.08
CA LEU A 344 -2.53 20.80 18.51
C LEU A 344 -2.43 20.64 20.04
N VAL A 345 -3.28 19.77 20.59
CA VAL A 345 -3.25 19.44 22.02
C VAL A 345 -2.19 18.37 22.24
N VAL A 346 -1.07 18.73 22.89
CA VAL A 346 0.04 17.81 23.14
C VAL A 346 0.38 17.69 24.63
N ARG A 347 0.93 16.54 25.04
CA ARG A 347 1.49 16.34 26.39
C ARG A 347 2.84 15.63 26.31
N GLY A 348 3.82 16.18 27.01
CA GLY A 348 5.23 15.78 26.95
C GLY A 348 6.13 16.93 26.43
N PRO A 349 7.36 16.64 25.96
CA PRO A 349 7.94 15.31 25.81
C PRO A 349 8.25 14.60 27.14
N ALA A 350 7.95 13.30 27.21
CA ALA A 350 8.35 12.41 28.30
C ALA A 350 9.37 11.37 27.80
N PHE A 351 10.07 10.65 28.69
CA PHE A 351 11.01 9.61 28.26
C PHE A 351 10.33 8.25 28.14
N ILE A 352 10.67 7.51 27.07
CA ILE A 352 10.37 6.09 26.92
C ILE A 352 11.66 5.29 26.81
N GLU A 353 11.65 4.11 27.43
CA GLU A 353 12.70 3.12 27.26
C GLU A 353 12.68 2.54 25.84
N GLY A 354 13.85 2.38 25.23
CA GLY A 354 14.00 1.82 23.89
C GLY A 354 13.42 0.42 23.76
N ALA A 355 13.42 -0.36 24.85
CA ALA A 355 12.74 -1.66 24.91
C ALA A 355 11.23 -1.59 24.65
N ARG A 356 10.58 -0.44 24.90
CA ARG A 356 9.15 -0.21 24.66
C ARG A 356 8.87 0.47 23.32
N PHE A 357 9.89 1.07 22.71
CA PHE A 357 9.74 1.83 21.46
C PHE A 357 9.13 0.98 20.34
N GLN A 358 9.68 -0.22 20.09
CA GLN A 358 9.15 -1.11 19.05
C GLN A 358 7.72 -1.57 19.35
N ALA A 359 7.41 -1.87 20.61
CA ALA A 359 6.08 -2.29 21.03
C ALA A 359 5.05 -1.16 20.86
N LEU A 360 5.42 0.08 21.17
CA LEU A 360 4.59 1.26 20.94
C LEU A 360 4.23 1.39 19.45
N ILE A 361 5.23 1.40 18.56
CA ILE A 361 4.97 1.50 17.11
C ILE A 361 4.12 0.34 16.59
N ARG A 362 4.44 -0.91 16.96
CA ARG A 362 3.65 -2.05 16.48
C ARG A 362 2.22 -2.05 17.00
N SER A 363 2.01 -1.63 18.24
CA SER A 363 0.66 -1.51 18.81
C SER A 363 -0.15 -0.42 18.12
N SER A 364 0.49 0.65 17.66
CA SER A 364 -0.17 1.79 17.00
C SER A 364 -0.91 1.36 15.74
N PHE A 365 -0.47 0.31 15.04
CA PHE A 365 -1.09 -0.16 13.80
C PHE A 365 -2.55 -0.63 13.98
N ALA A 366 -2.97 -0.93 15.20
CA ALA A 366 -4.35 -1.29 15.52
C ALA A 366 -5.24 -0.08 15.87
N TYR A 367 -4.67 1.10 16.12
CA TYR A 367 -5.41 2.29 16.55
C TYR A 367 -5.90 3.12 15.35
N PRO A 368 -6.99 3.88 15.49
CA PRO A 368 -7.44 4.79 14.44
C PRO A 368 -6.43 5.95 14.25
N PRO A 369 -6.34 6.51 13.03
CA PRO A 369 -5.51 7.69 12.81
C PRO A 369 -6.02 8.89 13.61
N VAL A 370 -5.11 9.80 13.94
CA VAL A 370 -5.43 11.04 14.67
C VAL A 370 -6.00 12.05 13.69
N ASP A 371 -7.25 12.45 13.90
CA ASP A 371 -7.90 13.54 13.16
C ASP A 371 -7.47 14.88 13.77
N LEU A 372 -6.69 15.67 13.03
CA LEU A 372 -6.14 16.92 13.54
C LEU A 372 -7.21 18.01 13.76
N GLY A 373 -8.41 17.85 13.21
CA GLY A 373 -9.55 18.73 13.47
C GLY A 373 -10.31 18.41 14.75
N SER A 374 -10.07 17.24 15.36
CA SER A 374 -10.83 16.76 16.52
C SER A 374 -10.39 17.34 17.87
N GLY A 375 -9.18 17.90 17.95
CA GLY A 375 -8.58 18.32 19.22
C GLY A 375 -8.12 17.15 20.12
N GLU A 376 -7.97 15.95 19.56
CA GLU A 376 -7.44 14.79 20.29
C GLU A 376 -6.03 15.08 20.85
N LEU A 377 -5.79 14.64 22.08
CA LEU A 377 -4.48 14.71 22.73
C LEU A 377 -3.45 13.87 21.96
N ILE A 378 -2.23 14.38 21.81
CA ILE A 378 -1.08 13.65 21.28
C ILE A 378 0.00 13.54 22.36
N TRP A 379 0.46 12.33 22.63
CA TRP A 379 1.59 12.06 23.52
C TRP A 379 2.91 12.26 22.79
N LEU A 380 3.85 12.94 23.43
CA LEU A 380 5.21 13.17 22.91
C LEU A 380 6.24 12.42 23.76
N TYR A 381 7.14 11.70 23.10
CA TYR A 381 8.16 10.88 23.75
C TYR A 381 9.56 11.07 23.15
N TYR A 382 10.55 11.22 24.02
CA TYR A 382 11.96 10.99 23.69
C TYR A 382 12.33 9.52 23.95
N VAL A 383 13.10 8.92 23.04
CA VAL A 383 13.71 7.61 23.29
C VAL A 383 14.96 7.80 24.14
N ARG A 384 14.95 7.26 25.35
CA ARG A 384 16.03 7.46 26.34
C ARG A 384 17.42 7.12 25.79
N GLU A 385 17.56 5.98 25.12
CA GLU A 385 18.83 5.51 24.57
C GLU A 385 19.33 6.39 23.42
N ASN A 386 18.43 6.90 22.58
CA ASN A 386 18.79 7.88 21.54
C ASN A 386 19.31 9.15 22.21
N ARG A 387 18.58 9.67 23.21
CA ARG A 387 19.00 10.89 23.91
C ARG A 387 20.33 10.74 24.64
N GLN A 388 20.47 9.65 25.39
CA GLN A 388 21.70 9.35 26.12
C GLN A 388 22.91 9.19 25.17
N ALA A 389 22.72 8.60 23.98
CA ALA A 389 23.80 8.45 23.01
C ALA A 389 24.29 9.81 22.46
N ILE A 390 23.37 10.76 22.26
CA ILE A 390 23.66 12.13 21.82
C ILE A 390 24.39 12.90 22.93
N ASP A 391 23.83 12.90 24.14
CA ASP A 391 24.38 13.62 25.29
C ASP A 391 25.80 13.13 25.64
N ASN A 392 26.02 11.81 25.57
CA ASN A 392 27.31 11.20 25.83
C ASN A 392 28.29 11.25 24.66
N LYS A 393 27.89 11.79 23.49
CA LYS A 393 28.69 11.84 22.25
C LYS A 393 29.32 10.47 21.90
N LYS A 394 28.55 9.40 22.09
CA LYS A 394 29.07 8.01 22.04
C LYS A 394 29.40 7.53 20.62
N PHE A 395 28.82 8.16 19.60
CA PHE A 395 28.96 7.76 18.19
C PHE A 395 29.40 8.93 17.31
N MET A 396 30.16 8.63 16.25
CA MET A 396 30.57 9.56 15.21
C MET A 396 30.19 8.98 13.83
N PRO A 397 29.33 9.64 13.03
CA PRO A 397 28.60 10.87 13.37
C PRO A 397 27.59 10.66 14.51
N SER A 398 27.26 11.73 15.24
CA SER A 398 26.23 11.68 16.29
C SER A 398 24.89 11.29 15.66
N PRO A 399 24.10 10.41 16.30
CA PRO A 399 22.79 10.07 15.79
C PRO A 399 21.88 11.30 15.77
N THR A 400 20.95 11.36 14.81
CA THR A 400 19.91 12.38 14.77
C THR A 400 18.97 12.20 15.97
N ALA A 401 18.66 13.31 16.65
CA ALA A 401 17.65 13.32 17.70
C ALA A 401 16.29 12.95 17.13
N CYS A 402 15.51 12.14 17.83
CA CYS A 402 14.16 11.79 17.38
C CYS A 402 13.11 11.99 18.48
N LEU A 403 11.95 12.46 18.05
CA LEU A 403 10.72 12.48 18.85
C LEU A 403 9.77 11.43 18.30
N VAL A 404 9.10 10.72 19.20
CA VAL A 404 8.01 9.82 18.87
C VAL A 404 6.72 10.46 19.34
N PHE A 405 5.75 10.59 18.44
CA PHE A 405 4.39 10.98 18.83
C PHE A 405 3.47 9.76 18.80
N ALA A 406 2.44 9.78 19.65
CA ALA A 406 1.41 8.74 19.68
C ALA A 406 0.02 9.35 19.98
N SER A 407 -1.03 8.73 19.45
CA SER A 407 -2.43 9.07 19.70
C SER A 407 -2.74 9.03 21.20
N GLY A 408 -3.59 9.95 21.65
CA GLY A 408 -4.08 10.02 23.02
C GLY A 408 -4.90 8.80 23.44
N GLN A 409 -5.42 8.04 22.47
CA GLN A 409 -6.16 6.80 22.69
C GLN A 409 -5.24 5.62 23.06
N MET A 410 -3.93 5.74 22.79
CA MET A 410 -2.95 4.72 23.16
C MET A 410 -2.60 4.83 24.65
N PRO A 411 -2.31 3.70 25.33
CA PRO A 411 -1.85 3.74 26.71
C PRO A 411 -0.60 4.60 26.86
N CYS A 412 -0.63 5.55 27.79
CA CYS A 412 0.52 6.40 28.05
C CYS A 412 1.74 5.56 28.47
N GLN A 413 2.87 5.79 27.80
CA GLN A 413 4.11 5.07 28.09
C GLN A 413 4.96 5.76 29.16
N ALA A 414 4.64 7.01 29.55
CA ALA A 414 5.37 7.81 30.52
C ALA A 414 5.03 7.49 31.99
N GLY A 415 5.00 6.20 32.34
CA GLY A 415 4.83 5.80 33.74
C GLY A 415 5.98 6.31 34.60
N ALA A 416 5.67 6.88 35.78
CA ALA A 416 6.67 7.28 36.76
C ALA A 416 7.49 6.05 37.18
N ARG A 417 8.79 6.07 36.89
CA ARG A 417 9.72 5.00 37.25
C ARG A 417 11.01 5.63 37.74
N PHE A 418 11.22 5.54 39.05
CA PHE A 418 12.42 6.04 39.72
C PHE A 418 13.53 4.97 39.82
N GLU A 419 13.27 3.73 39.37
CA GLU A 419 14.12 2.57 39.69
C GLU A 419 15.03 2.06 38.55
N VAL A 420 14.96 2.61 37.32
CA VAL A 420 15.73 2.06 36.18
C VAL A 420 16.62 3.10 35.46
N SER A 421 16.53 4.38 35.79
CA SER A 421 17.32 5.45 35.15
C SER A 421 17.98 6.37 36.19
N SER A 422 19.12 6.97 35.83
CA SER A 422 19.64 8.13 36.56
C SER A 422 18.60 9.23 36.55
N SER A 423 18.47 9.99 37.65
CA SER A 423 17.44 11.03 37.88
C SER A 423 17.17 11.98 36.70
N SER A 424 18.13 12.20 35.81
CA SER A 424 18.03 13.05 34.61
C SER A 424 17.09 12.55 33.51
N TYR A 425 16.67 11.27 33.52
CA TYR A 425 15.80 10.68 32.47
C TYR A 425 14.52 10.03 33.04
N GLY A 426 14.18 10.31 34.29
CA GLY A 426 12.96 9.80 34.93
C GLY A 426 11.71 10.57 34.50
N ASN A 427 10.57 9.89 34.43
CA ASN A 427 9.27 10.54 34.33
C ASN A 427 8.73 10.81 35.73
N TYR A 428 8.13 11.99 35.92
CA TYR A 428 7.42 12.33 37.15
C TYR A 428 5.94 11.96 37.03
N ALA A 429 5.26 11.82 38.18
CA ALA A 429 3.82 11.54 38.19
C ALA A 429 3.09 12.60 37.39
N ILE A 430 2.19 12.14 36.54
CA ILE A 430 1.34 12.99 35.72
C ILE A 430 0.11 13.28 36.58
N ASP A 431 -0.02 14.53 37.06
CA ASP A 431 -1.25 15.01 37.74
C ASP A 431 -2.47 14.95 36.81
#